data_AF-A0A9X3EZ08-F1
#
_entry.id   AF-A0A9X3EZ08-F1
#
_cell.length_a   1.000
_cell.length_b   1.000
_cell.length_c   1.000
_cell.angle_alpha   90.00
_cell.angle_beta   90.00
_cell.angle_gamma   90.00
#
_symmetry.space_group_name_H-M   'P 1'
#
loop_
_entity.id
_entity.type
_entity.pdbx_description
1 polymer ?
#
loop_
_entity_poly.entity_id
_entity_poly.type
_entity_poly.pdbx_seq_one_letter_code
_entity_poly.pdbx_strand_id
1 'polypeptide(L)'
;MENAAERRRFEEQVAWKEVDQLHAATLQFAGKCLELKKLCVALCAALVVWLADKDIRFIECAVVALALLAFFWLADAQNFYYQRKTRRGIAAALGRARLARGLGNSVSPLGLEKDAVGSVLSSLLNTSQLFYFFVGVVILVALALTHHA
;
A
#
# COMPACT_ATOMS: atom_id res chain seq x y z
N MET A 1 9.21 43.69 14.05
CA MET A 1 9.06 42.34 14.64
C MET A 1 7.75 41.67 14.22
N GLU A 2 6.67 42.44 14.03
CA GLU A 2 5.34 41.97 13.58
C GLU A 2 5.39 41.14 12.26
N ASN A 3 6.06 41.66 11.23
CA ASN A 3 6.20 40.96 9.93
C ASN A 3 6.86 39.56 10.03
N ALA A 4 7.77 39.37 10.99
CA ALA A 4 8.45 38.08 11.16
C ALA A 4 7.53 37.03 11.81
N ALA A 5 6.66 37.46 12.72
CA ALA A 5 5.69 36.58 13.35
C ALA A 5 4.57 36.18 12.38
N GLU A 6 4.11 37.11 11.54
CA GLU A 6 3.12 36.84 10.50
C GLU A 6 3.65 35.85 9.45
N ARG A 7 4.88 36.05 8.98
CA ARG A 7 5.53 35.15 8.03
C ARG A 7 5.63 33.72 8.59
N ARG A 8 5.99 33.57 9.87
CA ARG A 8 6.03 32.25 10.54
C ARG A 8 4.65 31.60 10.63
N ARG A 9 3.60 32.36 10.97
CA ARG A 9 2.22 31.83 11.00
C ARG A 9 1.76 31.38 9.63
N PHE A 10 2.07 32.14 8.58
CA PHE A 10 1.74 31.77 7.21
C PHE A 10 2.46 30.48 6.78
N GLU A 11 3.77 30.39 7.01
CA GLU A 11 4.56 29.19 6.71
C GLU A 11 4.02 27.95 7.45
N GLU A 12 3.57 28.14 8.70
CA GLU A 12 2.95 27.07 9.48
C GLU A 12 1.61 26.62 8.89
N GLN A 13 0.73 27.55 8.52
CA GLN A 13 -0.56 27.23 7.89
C GLN A 13 -0.37 26.48 6.56
N VAL A 14 0.61 26.89 5.76
CA VAL A 14 0.96 26.20 4.52
C VAL A 14 1.45 24.77 4.80
N ALA A 15 2.31 24.59 5.80
CA ALA A 15 2.82 23.28 6.19
C ALA A 15 1.70 22.34 6.67
N TRP A 16 0.76 22.83 7.48
CA TRP A 16 -0.41 22.04 7.92
C TRP A 16 -1.32 21.65 6.76
N LYS A 17 -1.57 22.58 5.84
CA LYS A 17 -2.37 22.29 4.64
C LYS A 17 -1.72 21.22 3.75
N GLU A 18 -0.39 21.22 3.65
CA GLU A 18 0.36 20.18 2.95
C GLU A 18 0.25 18.82 3.68
N VAL A 19 0.33 18.79 5.01
CA VAL A 19 0.12 17.58 5.81
C VAL A 19 -1.25 16.98 5.55
N ASP A 20 -2.31 17.79 5.54
CA ASP A 20 -3.68 17.32 5.30
C ASP A 20 -3.84 16.71 3.91
N GLN A 21 -3.28 17.36 2.89
CA GLN A 21 -3.29 16.84 1.51
C GLN A 21 -2.56 15.50 1.40
N LEU A 22 -1.38 15.38 2.03
CA LEU A 22 -0.60 14.16 2.01
C LEU A 22 -1.26 13.05 2.83
N HIS A 23 -1.92 13.37 3.93
CA HIS A 23 -2.69 12.41 4.72
C HIS A 23 -3.89 11.87 3.93
N ALA A 24 -4.65 12.75 3.28
CA ALA A 24 -5.75 12.36 2.40
C ALA A 24 -5.26 11.44 1.26
N ALA A 25 -4.13 11.78 0.62
CA ALA A 25 -3.51 10.94 -0.39
C ALA A 25 -3.07 9.57 0.17
N THR A 26 -2.47 9.55 1.37
CA THR A 26 -2.07 8.31 2.06
C THR A 26 -3.26 7.38 2.29
N LEU A 27 -4.40 7.94 2.73
CA LEU A 27 -5.63 7.20 2.96
C LEU A 27 -6.20 6.65 1.65
N GLN A 28 -6.16 7.44 0.57
CA GLN A 28 -6.60 7.00 -0.75
C GLN A 28 -5.78 5.81 -1.26
N PHE A 29 -4.45 5.82 -1.09
CA PHE A 29 -3.62 4.68 -1.46
C PHE A 29 -3.92 3.44 -0.62
N ALA A 30 -4.14 3.61 0.70
CA ALA A 30 -4.52 2.50 1.56
C ALA A 30 -5.87 1.89 1.15
N GLY A 31 -6.85 2.74 0.80
CA GLY A 31 -8.14 2.31 0.26
C GLY A 31 -7.99 1.53 -1.04
N LYS A 32 -7.20 2.03 -1.99
CA LYS A 32 -6.91 1.32 -3.26
C LYS A 32 -6.28 -0.06 -3.02
N CYS A 33 -5.34 -0.18 -2.08
CA CYS A 33 -4.76 -1.45 -1.68
C CYS A 33 -5.81 -2.46 -1.18
N LEU A 34 -6.81 -1.99 -0.43
CA LEU A 34 -7.90 -2.85 0.06
C LEU A 34 -8.84 -3.26 -1.08
N GLU A 35 -9.21 -2.33 -1.95
CA GLU A 35 -10.08 -2.62 -3.10
C GLU A 35 -9.41 -3.59 -4.09
N LEU A 36 -8.09 -3.46 -4.32
CA LEU A 36 -7.34 -4.43 -5.13
C LEU A 36 -7.38 -5.84 -4.53
N LYS A 37 -7.28 -5.97 -3.20
CA LYS A 37 -7.37 -7.27 -2.53
C LYS A 37 -8.76 -7.90 -2.65
N LYS A 38 -9.81 -7.11 -2.49
CA LYS A 38 -11.20 -7.55 -2.69
C LYS A 38 -11.42 -8.02 -4.13
N LEU A 39 -10.97 -7.22 -5.10
CA LEU A 39 -11.10 -7.54 -6.52
C LEU A 39 -10.32 -8.80 -6.88
N CYS A 40 -9.11 -8.97 -6.33
CA CYS A 40 -8.31 -10.17 -6.50
C CYS A 40 -9.07 -11.42 -6.05
N VAL A 41 -9.61 -11.43 -4.81
CA VAL A 41 -10.38 -12.57 -4.30
C VAL A 41 -11.61 -12.85 -5.14
N ALA A 42 -12.34 -11.81 -5.56
CA ALA A 42 -13.53 -11.98 -6.40
C ALA A 42 -13.19 -12.61 -7.76
N LEU A 43 -12.14 -12.13 -8.45
CA LEU A 43 -11.71 -12.68 -9.73
C LEU A 43 -11.16 -14.09 -9.59
N CYS A 44 -10.40 -14.36 -8.53
CA CYS A 44 -9.89 -15.69 -8.22
C CYS A 44 -11.02 -16.70 -7.96
N ALA A 45 -12.05 -16.31 -7.19
CA ALA A 45 -13.22 -17.16 -6.96
C ALA A 45 -13.98 -17.43 -8.27
N ALA A 46 -14.19 -16.39 -9.10
CA ALA A 46 -14.82 -16.53 -10.41
C ALA A 46 -14.02 -17.45 -11.34
N LEU A 47 -12.68 -17.36 -11.31
CA LEU A 47 -11.80 -18.22 -12.08
C LEU A 47 -11.95 -19.70 -11.68
N VAL A 48 -11.96 -20.01 -10.38
CA VAL A 48 -12.16 -21.38 -9.89
C VAL A 48 -13.51 -21.94 -10.33
N VAL A 49 -14.59 -21.17 -10.15
CA VAL A 49 -15.93 -21.59 -10.58
C VAL A 49 -15.99 -21.83 -12.09
N TRP A 50 -15.40 -20.94 -12.88
CA TRP A 50 -15.38 -21.08 -14.34
C TRP A 50 -14.59 -22.30 -14.81
N LEU A 51 -13.54 -22.67 -14.08
CA LEU A 51 -12.69 -23.82 -14.38
C LEU A 51 -13.24 -25.15 -13.88
N ALA A 52 -14.14 -25.15 -12.89
CA ALA A 52 -14.63 -26.37 -12.24
C ALA A 52 -15.24 -27.37 -13.22
N ASP A 53 -15.91 -26.91 -14.28
CA ASP A 53 -16.57 -27.75 -15.28
C ASP A 53 -15.75 -27.89 -16.58
N LYS A 54 -14.47 -27.51 -16.57
CA LYS A 54 -13.60 -27.52 -17.75
C LYS A 54 -12.55 -28.61 -17.62
N ASP A 55 -12.39 -29.40 -18.68
CA ASP A 55 -11.33 -30.40 -18.80
C ASP A 55 -9.99 -29.75 -19.20
N ILE A 56 -9.51 -28.85 -18.34
CA ILE A 56 -8.22 -28.16 -18.47
C ILE A 56 -7.25 -28.84 -17.51
N ARG A 57 -5.96 -28.88 -17.83
CA ARG A 57 -4.97 -29.49 -16.93
C ARG A 57 -4.77 -28.59 -15.70
N PHE A 58 -4.72 -29.19 -14.51
CA PHE A 58 -4.42 -28.47 -13.25
C PHE A 58 -3.26 -27.47 -13.36
N ILE A 59 -2.17 -27.87 -14.03
CA ILE A 59 -0.98 -27.01 -14.21
C ILE A 59 -1.32 -25.73 -14.97
N GLU A 60 -2.15 -25.80 -16.01
CA GLU A 60 -2.55 -24.64 -16.81
C GLU A 60 -3.42 -23.69 -15.98
N CYS A 61 -4.38 -24.24 -15.22
CA CYS A 61 -5.20 -23.49 -14.26
C CYS A 61 -4.36 -22.80 -13.18
N ALA A 62 -3.41 -23.53 -12.60
CA ALA A 62 -2.51 -23.03 -11.56
C ALA A 62 -1.62 -21.90 -12.08
N VAL A 63 -1.07 -22.02 -13.30
CA VAL A 63 -0.26 -20.96 -13.91
C VAL A 63 -1.08 -19.67 -14.10
N VAL A 64 -2.31 -19.77 -14.61
CA VAL A 64 -3.18 -18.60 -14.79
C VAL A 64 -3.53 -17.95 -13.45
N ALA A 65 -3.88 -18.76 -12.44
CA ALA A 65 -4.19 -18.27 -11.10
C ALA A 65 -2.99 -17.57 -10.43
N LEU A 66 -1.80 -18.16 -10.53
CA LEU A 66 -0.57 -17.58 -9.99
C LEU A 66 -0.17 -16.30 -10.74
N ALA A 67 -0.34 -16.25 -12.06
CA ALA A 67 -0.11 -15.04 -12.85
C ALA A 67 -1.05 -13.90 -12.43
N LEU A 68 -2.34 -14.21 -12.20
CA LEU A 68 -3.33 -13.25 -11.71
C LEU A 68 -2.94 -12.71 -10.32
N LEU A 69 -2.53 -13.59 -9.40
CA LEU A 69 -2.05 -13.20 -8.07
C LEU A 69 -0.80 -12.33 -8.14
N ALA A 70 0.16 -12.68 -9.00
CA ALA A 70 1.37 -11.90 -9.19
C ALA A 70 1.07 -10.49 -9.74
N PHE A 71 0.11 -10.38 -10.67
CA PHE A 71 -0.34 -9.08 -11.18
C PHE A 71 -0.91 -8.19 -10.07
N PHE A 72 -1.82 -8.72 -9.25
CA PHE A 72 -2.40 -7.97 -8.13
C PHE A 72 -1.38 -7.64 -7.05
N TRP A 73 -0.44 -8.55 -6.78
CA TRP A 73 0.66 -8.33 -5.85
C TRP A 73 1.53 -7.15 -6.26
N LEU A 74 1.91 -7.07 -7.55
CA LEU A 74 2.68 -5.93 -8.08
C LEU A 74 1.89 -4.63 -8.02
N ALA A 75 0.60 -4.65 -8.37
CA ALA A 75 -0.26 -3.47 -8.31
C ALA A 75 -0.41 -2.96 -6.86
N ASP A 76 -0.57 -3.86 -5.89
CA ASP A 76 -0.65 -3.50 -4.47
C ASP A 76 0.69 -2.96 -3.94
N ALA A 77 1.81 -3.57 -4.35
CA ALA A 77 3.14 -3.10 -3.99
C ALA A 77 3.43 -1.68 -4.53
N GLN A 78 2.98 -1.37 -5.74
CA GLN A 78 3.08 -0.01 -6.29
C GLN A 78 2.29 1.01 -5.45
N ASN A 79 1.04 0.71 -5.09
CA ASN A 79 0.23 1.60 -4.26
C ASN A 79 0.85 1.78 -2.87
N PHE A 80 1.38 0.71 -2.28
CA PHE A 80 2.08 0.76 -1.00
C PHE A 80 3.36 1.61 -1.05
N TYR A 81 4.11 1.55 -2.15
CA TYR A 81 5.27 2.43 -2.37
C TYR A 81 4.87 3.92 -2.33
N TYR A 82 3.77 4.30 -2.98
CA TYR A 82 3.26 5.67 -2.93
C TYR A 82 2.70 6.06 -1.56
N GLN A 83 2.11 5.11 -0.83
CA GLN A 83 1.71 5.32 0.56
C GLN A 83 2.93 5.66 1.45
N ARG A 84 4.06 4.97 1.26
CA ARG A 84 5.31 5.32 1.97
C ARG A 84 5.88 6.66 1.53
N LYS A 85 5.81 6.98 0.24
CA LYS A 85 6.27 8.28 -0.29
C LYS A 85 5.49 9.45 0.33
N THR A 86 4.17 9.33 0.42
CA THR A 86 3.30 10.36 1.02
C THR A 86 3.53 10.50 2.52
N ARG A 87 3.67 9.39 3.26
CA ARG A 87 4.08 9.39 4.67
C ARG A 87 5.41 10.10 4.93
N ARG A 88 6.41 9.92 4.06
CA ARG A 88 7.68 10.67 4.13
C ARG A 88 7.47 12.16 3.92
N GLY A 89 6.58 12.55 3.01
CA GLY A 89 6.20 13.95 2.81
C GLY A 89 5.60 14.57 4.08
N ILE A 90 4.72 13.85 4.78
CA ILE A 90 4.12 14.30 6.05
C ILE A 90 5.22 14.56 7.09
N ALA A 91 6.16 13.61 7.25
CA ALA A 91 7.27 13.77 8.17
C ALA A 91 8.13 15.01 7.84
N ALA A 92 8.40 15.25 6.56
CA ALA A 92 9.15 16.43 6.11
C ALA A 92 8.41 17.75 6.38
N ALA A 93 7.11 17.81 6.09
CA ALA A 93 6.28 18.99 6.34
C ALA A 93 6.18 19.32 7.84
N LEU A 94 5.99 18.30 8.69
CA LEU A 94 6.01 18.46 10.15
C LEU A 94 7.38 18.92 10.67
N GLY A 95 8.48 18.43 10.08
CA GLY A 95 9.83 18.89 10.39
C GLY A 95 10.02 20.38 10.09
N ARG A 96 9.55 20.85 8.93
CA ARG A 96 9.58 22.28 8.58
C ARG A 96 8.78 23.14 9.54
N ALA A 97 7.57 22.71 9.91
CA ALA A 97 6.72 23.43 10.86
C ALA A 97 7.37 23.57 12.24
N ARG A 98 8.11 22.55 12.69
CA ARG A 98 8.86 22.58 13.96
C ARG A 98 10.04 23.54 13.92
N LEU A 99 10.83 23.49 12.85
CA LEU A 99 11.95 24.43 12.64
C LEU A 99 11.47 25.88 12.63
N ALA A 100 10.32 26.16 12.00
CA ALA A 100 9.71 27.49 12.01
C ALA A 100 9.35 28.01 13.42
N ARG A 101 9.07 27.08 14.36
CA ARG A 101 8.80 27.37 15.78
C ARG A 101 10.06 27.39 16.66
N GLY A 102 11.25 27.16 16.10
CA GLY A 102 12.49 27.06 16.87
C GLY A 102 12.56 25.80 17.75
N LEU A 103 11.67 24.83 17.53
CA LEU A 103 11.75 23.52 18.16
C LEU A 103 12.80 22.72 17.37
N GLY A 104 13.87 22.29 18.02
CA GLY A 104 14.97 21.56 17.38
C GLY A 104 14.54 20.26 16.68
N ASN A 105 15.48 19.59 16.02
CA ASN A 105 15.26 18.35 15.27
C ASN A 105 14.99 17.10 16.15
N SER A 106 14.51 17.26 17.38
CA SER A 106 14.23 16.12 18.24
C SER A 106 12.92 15.44 17.84
N VAL A 107 13.10 14.22 17.32
CA VAL A 107 12.12 13.14 17.19
C VAL A 107 11.07 13.37 16.11
N SER A 108 11.19 12.58 15.04
CA SER A 108 10.13 12.32 14.07
C SER A 108 8.79 12.12 14.81
N PRO A 109 7.85 13.08 14.78
CA PRO A 109 6.74 13.14 15.74
C PRO A 109 5.81 11.92 15.72
N LEU A 110 5.93 11.07 14.69
CA LEU A 110 5.08 9.90 14.47
C LEU A 110 5.88 8.58 14.33
N GLY A 111 7.19 8.56 14.58
CA GLY A 111 8.01 7.36 14.31
C GLY A 111 8.10 7.00 12.82
N LEU A 112 7.77 7.95 11.94
CA LEU A 112 7.74 7.81 10.46
C LEU A 112 9.12 7.56 9.84
N GLU A 113 10.20 7.72 10.61
CA GLU A 113 11.58 7.53 10.16
C GLU A 113 11.90 6.06 9.88
N LYS A 114 11.36 5.12 10.67
CA LYS A 114 11.52 3.67 10.41
C LYS A 114 10.82 3.24 9.11
N ASP A 115 9.72 3.90 8.74
CA ASP A 115 9.01 3.67 7.48
C ASP A 115 9.70 4.35 6.27
N ALA A 116 10.61 5.30 6.52
CA ALA A 116 11.22 6.16 5.50
C ALA A 116 12.44 5.55 4.79
N VAL A 117 13.14 4.62 5.44
CA VAL A 117 14.41 4.03 4.97
C VAL A 117 14.20 2.69 4.25
N GLY A 118 12.95 2.22 4.12
CA GLY A 118 12.64 0.99 3.40
C GLY A 118 12.99 1.11 1.91
N SER A 119 13.95 0.30 1.43
CA SER A 119 14.26 0.09 0.01
C SER A 119 12.99 -0.17 -0.81
N VAL A 120 12.98 0.18 -2.10
CA VAL A 120 11.89 -0.17 -3.04
C VAL A 120 11.52 -1.67 -2.91
N LEU A 121 12.52 -2.52 -2.68
CA LEU A 121 12.36 -3.95 -2.45
C LEU A 121 11.54 -4.29 -1.19
N SER A 122 11.67 -3.50 -0.13
CA SER A 122 10.87 -3.67 1.09
C SER A 122 9.41 -3.25 0.94
N SER A 123 9.05 -2.62 -0.18
CA SER A 123 7.65 -2.34 -0.54
C SER A 123 7.00 -3.53 -1.25
N LEU A 124 7.81 -4.36 -1.94
CA LEU A 124 7.37 -5.61 -2.56
C LEU A 124 7.13 -6.72 -1.54
N LEU A 125 7.91 -6.76 -0.44
CA LEU A 125 7.80 -7.75 0.63
C LEU A 125 7.19 -7.16 1.91
N ASN A 126 6.09 -6.41 1.77
CA ASN A 126 5.37 -5.89 2.91
C ASN A 126 4.51 -6.99 3.60
N THR A 127 4.27 -6.87 4.90
CA THR A 127 3.41 -7.78 5.66
C THR A 127 2.00 -7.89 5.06
N SER A 128 1.46 -6.80 4.48
CA SER A 128 0.16 -6.84 3.79
C SER A 128 0.16 -7.76 2.56
N GLN A 129 1.33 -8.07 2.01
CA GLN A 129 1.47 -8.93 0.83
C GLN A 129 1.36 -10.42 1.17
N LEU A 130 1.47 -10.80 2.45
CA LEU A 130 1.18 -12.17 2.92
C LEU A 130 -0.25 -12.61 2.54
N PHE A 131 -1.15 -11.65 2.36
CA PHE A 131 -2.49 -11.90 1.84
C PHE A 131 -2.49 -12.69 0.52
N TYR A 132 -1.64 -12.32 -0.44
CA TYR A 132 -1.61 -12.98 -1.75
C TYR A 132 -1.05 -14.40 -1.68
N PHE A 133 -0.13 -14.66 -0.76
CA PHE A 133 0.33 -16.02 -0.49
C PHE A 133 -0.78 -16.88 0.11
N PHE A 134 -1.52 -16.35 1.09
CA PHE A 134 -2.67 -17.04 1.68
C PHE A 134 -3.74 -17.37 0.63
N VAL A 135 -4.14 -16.38 -0.17
CA VAL A 135 -5.12 -16.57 -1.26
C VAL A 135 -4.59 -17.58 -2.29
N GLY A 136 -3.29 -17.53 -2.62
CA GLY A 136 -2.65 -18.50 -3.51
C GLY A 136 -2.76 -19.94 -3.03
N VAL A 137 -2.48 -20.19 -1.75
CA VAL A 137 -2.65 -21.53 -1.16
C VAL A 137 -4.11 -21.97 -1.24
N VAL A 138 -5.05 -21.11 -0.87
CA VAL A 138 -6.49 -21.42 -0.92
C VAL A 138 -6.94 -21.78 -2.34
N ILE A 139 -6.51 -21.04 -3.36
CA ILE A 139 -6.88 -21.32 -4.76
C ILE A 139 -6.25 -22.62 -5.24
N LEU A 140 -4.97 -22.87 -4.94
CA LEU A 140 -4.32 -24.11 -5.37
C LEU A 140 -5.00 -25.33 -4.77
N VAL A 141 -5.41 -25.26 -3.50
CA VAL A 141 -6.21 -26.30 -2.86
C VAL A 141 -7.57 -26.45 -3.54
N ALA A 142 -8.28 -25.34 -3.79
CA ALA A 142 -9.58 -25.38 -4.46
C ALA A 142 -9.49 -26.02 -5.87
N LEU A 143 -8.49 -25.65 -6.67
CA LEU A 143 -8.23 -26.23 -7.98
C LEU A 143 -7.85 -27.72 -7.88
N ALA A 144 -7.04 -28.10 -6.90
CA ALA A 144 -6.70 -29.51 -6.70
C ALA A 144 -7.95 -30.35 -6.40
N LEU A 145 -8.86 -29.84 -5.56
CA LEU A 145 -10.12 -30.51 -5.25
C LEU A 145 -11.02 -30.65 -6.49
N THR A 146 -11.09 -29.65 -7.36
CA THR A 146 -11.93 -29.73 -8.58
C THR A 146 -11.37 -30.70 -9.63
N HIS A 147 -10.05 -30.90 -9.70
CA HIS A 147 -9.44 -31.85 -10.65
C HIS A 147 -9.40 -33.30 -10.15
N HIS A 148 -9.70 -33.54 -8.86
CA HIS A 148 -9.82 -34.87 -8.27
C HIS A 148 -11.27 -35.34 -8.11
N ALA A 149 -12.25 -34.45 -8.34
CA ALA A 149 -13.69 -34.75 -8.34
C ALA A 149 -14.15 -35.16 -9.74
#